data_AF-A0A2T4APF2-F1
#
_entry.id   AF-A0A2T4APF2-F1
#
_cell.length_a   1.000
_cell.length_b   1.000
_cell.length_c   1.000
_cell.angle_alpha   90.00
_cell.angle_beta   90.00
_cell.angle_gamma   90.00
#
_symmetry.space_group_name_H-M   'P 1'
#
loop_
_entity.id
_entity.type
_entity.pdbx_description
1 polymer ?
#
loop_
_entity_poly.entity_id
_entity_poly.type
_entity_poly.pdbx_seq_one_letter_code
_entity_poly.pdbx_strand_id
1 'polypeptide(L)'
;MFPTLVRRLAQSAKEPLTKQIPLTIINNPYKARKVWPPDFKGLTHQQQLRFEKKYKRRITLAHHSPRWEKGVKYAQLITIGAALVWLLFYSEFEWWGRQYKPSEELRKHYTNLFGVLDPEKRYERRKDAPEVNPSSKPPESK
;
A
#
# COMPACT_ATOMS: atom_id res chain seq x y z
N MET A 1 34.55 -29.47 -16.83
CA MET A 1 33.32 -28.67 -16.59
C MET A 1 33.46 -27.17 -16.92
N PHE A 2 34.61 -26.70 -17.45
CA PHE A 2 34.86 -25.29 -17.79
C PHE A 2 34.58 -24.80 -19.23
N PRO A 3 34.38 -25.65 -20.27
CA PRO A 3 34.25 -25.13 -21.64
C PRO A 3 32.94 -24.36 -21.86
N THR A 4 31.90 -24.65 -21.06
CA THR A 4 30.62 -23.94 -21.08
C THR A 4 30.74 -22.52 -20.49
N LEU A 5 31.62 -22.32 -19.51
CA LEU A 5 31.88 -21.00 -18.91
C LEU A 5 32.64 -20.09 -19.87
N VAL A 6 33.70 -20.60 -20.51
CA VAL A 6 34.45 -19.85 -21.54
C VAL A 6 33.55 -19.48 -22.72
N ARG A 7 32.69 -20.41 -23.16
CA ARG A 7 31.72 -20.14 -24.24
C ARG A 7 30.69 -19.07 -23.84
N ARG A 8 30.23 -19.05 -22.58
CA ARG A 8 29.32 -18.00 -22.08
C ARG A 8 30.00 -16.64 -21.95
N LEU A 9 31.24 -16.59 -21.46
CA LEU A 9 32.01 -15.34 -21.37
C LEU A 9 32.33 -14.77 -22.76
N ALA A 10 32.67 -15.63 -23.73
CA ALA A 10 32.88 -15.21 -25.11
C ALA A 10 31.58 -14.75 -25.79
N GLN A 11 30.41 -15.29 -25.41
CA GLN A 11 29.10 -14.81 -25.87
C GLN A 11 28.73 -13.43 -25.28
N SER A 12 29.06 -13.19 -24.00
CA SER A 12 28.91 -11.87 -23.35
C SER A 12 29.71 -10.77 -24.05
N ALA A 13 30.90 -11.10 -24.56
CA ALA A 13 31.73 -10.15 -25.30
C ALA A 13 31.19 -9.86 -26.73
N LYS A 14 30.34 -10.76 -27.27
CA LYS A 14 29.71 -10.64 -28.60
C LYS A 14 28.32 -10.00 -28.57
N GLU A 15 27.92 -9.38 -27.45
CA GLU A 15 26.82 -8.40 -27.43
C GLU A 15 27.29 -6.93 -27.50
N PRO A 16 28.22 -6.53 -28.41
CA PRO A 16 28.66 -5.16 -28.45
C PRO A 16 27.68 -4.29 -29.24
N LEU A 17 27.52 -3.06 -28.77
CA LEU A 17 26.85 -1.92 -29.42
C LEU A 17 25.33 -1.87 -29.39
N THR A 18 24.58 -2.91 -29.76
CA THR A 18 23.10 -2.82 -29.79
C THR A 18 22.45 -2.75 -28.41
N LYS A 19 23.11 -3.26 -27.36
CA LYS A 19 22.68 -3.08 -25.97
C LYS A 19 23.22 -1.81 -25.31
N GLN A 20 24.34 -1.26 -25.82
CA GLN A 20 25.00 -0.09 -25.21
C GLN A 20 24.33 1.22 -25.61
N ILE A 21 23.76 1.29 -26.82
CA ILE A 21 23.04 2.46 -27.28
C ILE A 21 21.56 2.19 -27.08
N PRO A 22 20.84 2.94 -26.21
CA PRO A 22 19.40 2.80 -26.12
C PRO A 22 18.82 3.08 -27.50
N LEU A 23 18.04 2.11 -28.02
CA LEU A 23 17.35 2.25 -29.30
C LEU A 23 16.30 3.36 -29.16
N THR A 24 16.70 4.58 -29.52
CA THR A 24 15.80 5.73 -29.61
C THR A 24 15.04 5.67 -30.93
N ILE A 25 13.93 6.42 -31.03
CA ILE A 25 13.08 6.46 -32.24
C ILE A 25 13.91 6.78 -33.50
N ILE A 26 14.95 7.60 -33.35
CA ILE A 26 15.82 8.06 -34.44
C ILE A 26 16.88 7.00 -34.82
N ASN A 27 17.41 6.25 -33.84
CA ASN A 27 18.54 5.33 -34.03
C ASN A 27 18.12 3.85 -34.13
N ASN A 28 16.81 3.56 -34.20
CA ASN A 28 16.33 2.18 -34.23
C ASN A 28 16.44 1.57 -35.66
N PRO A 29 17.28 0.53 -35.88
CA PRO A 29 17.38 -0.13 -37.17
C PRO A 29 16.10 -0.92 -37.53
N TYR A 30 15.28 -1.25 -36.53
CA TYR A 30 14.02 -1.96 -36.71
C TYR A 30 12.85 -0.98 -36.68
N LYS A 31 12.49 -0.44 -37.85
CA LYS A 31 11.31 0.44 -37.98
C LYS A 31 10.02 -0.37 -37.89
N ALA A 32 9.05 0.12 -37.13
CA ALA A 32 7.74 -0.50 -37.05
C ALA A 32 7.04 -0.38 -38.41
N ARG A 33 6.65 -1.52 -39.01
CA ARG A 33 5.91 -1.53 -40.28
C ARG A 33 4.52 -0.90 -40.17
N LYS A 34 3.96 -0.87 -38.97
CA LYS A 34 2.65 -0.28 -38.67
C LYS A 34 2.84 0.81 -37.62
N VAL A 35 2.31 2.00 -37.90
CA VAL A 35 2.31 3.12 -36.96
C VAL A 35 1.49 2.72 -35.73
N TRP A 36 2.08 2.93 -34.56
CA TRP A 36 1.43 2.81 -33.26
C TRP A 36 1.44 4.21 -32.63
N PRO A 37 0.36 4.65 -31.95
CA PRO A 37 -0.93 3.99 -31.75
C PRO A 37 -1.83 4.05 -33.00
N PRO A 38 -2.75 3.08 -33.18
CA PRO A 38 -3.77 3.16 -34.23
C PRO A 38 -4.77 4.29 -33.92
N ASP A 39 -5.27 4.96 -34.96
CA ASP A 39 -6.25 6.04 -34.81
C ASP A 39 -7.62 5.50 -34.38
N PHE A 40 -7.87 5.38 -33.08
CA PHE A 40 -9.08 4.78 -32.52
C PHE A 40 -10.39 5.40 -33.03
N LYS A 41 -10.37 6.68 -33.41
CA LYS A 41 -11.54 7.40 -33.95
C LYS A 41 -11.98 6.92 -35.34
N GLY A 42 -11.06 6.38 -36.13
CA GLY A 42 -11.35 5.89 -37.49
C GLY A 42 -11.67 4.39 -37.56
N LEU A 43 -11.64 3.67 -36.43
CA LEU A 43 -11.89 2.23 -36.42
C LEU A 43 -13.39 1.93 -36.29
N THR A 44 -13.84 0.91 -37.03
CA THR A 44 -15.17 0.32 -36.83
C THR A 44 -15.32 -0.18 -35.40
N HIS A 45 -16.52 -0.07 -34.82
CA HIS A 45 -16.81 -0.50 -33.46
C HIS A 45 -16.40 -1.97 -33.19
N GLN A 46 -16.61 -2.87 -34.15
CA GLN A 46 -16.18 -4.26 -34.04
C GLN A 46 -14.65 -4.41 -33.87
N GLN A 47 -13.86 -3.58 -34.54
CA GLN A 47 -12.40 -3.60 -34.42
C GLN A 47 -11.96 -3.05 -33.06
N GLN A 48 -12.60 -1.98 -32.58
CA GLN A 48 -12.35 -1.44 -31.24
C GLN A 48 -12.57 -2.51 -30.16
N LEU A 49 -13.71 -3.21 -30.20
CA LEU A 49 -14.00 -4.31 -29.26
C LEU A 49 -12.96 -5.44 -29.33
N ARG A 50 -12.45 -5.77 -30.52
CA ARG A 50 -11.38 -6.78 -30.67
C ARG A 50 -10.09 -6.31 -30.00
N PHE A 51 -9.72 -5.05 -30.16
CA PHE A 51 -8.52 -4.49 -29.52
C PHE A 51 -8.68 -4.42 -28.01
N GLU A 52 -9.84 -4.02 -27.51
CA GLU A 52 -10.14 -3.98 -26.08
C GLU A 52 -10.04 -5.37 -25.45
N LYS A 53 -10.66 -6.39 -26.06
CA LYS A 53 -10.54 -7.78 -25.61
C LYS A 53 -9.09 -8.25 -25.60
N LYS A 54 -8.33 -7.95 -26.65
CA LYS A 54 -6.90 -8.29 -26.74
C LYS A 54 -6.09 -7.59 -25.66
N TYR A 55 -6.36 -6.31 -25.40
CA TYR A 55 -5.68 -5.51 -24.37
C TYR A 55 -5.97 -6.05 -22.97
N LYS A 56 -7.24 -6.25 -22.61
CA LYS A 56 -7.66 -6.85 -21.34
C LYS A 56 -6.97 -8.20 -21.10
N ARG A 57 -6.97 -9.08 -22.10
CA ARG A 57 -6.27 -10.38 -22.00
C ARG A 57 -4.77 -10.23 -21.73
N ARG A 58 -4.10 -9.30 -22.41
CA ARG A 58 -2.66 -9.06 -22.23
C ARG A 58 -2.34 -8.49 -20.85
N ILE A 59 -3.15 -7.56 -20.34
CA ILE A 59 -3.02 -7.04 -18.98
C ILE A 59 -3.18 -8.18 -17.98
N THR A 60 -4.23 -8.98 -18.10
CA THR A 60 -4.46 -10.11 -17.20
C THR A 60 -3.27 -11.06 -17.19
N LEU A 61 -2.69 -11.34 -18.36
CA LEU A 61 -1.50 -12.20 -18.48
C LEU A 61 -0.23 -11.53 -17.94
N ALA A 62 -0.03 -10.23 -18.18
CA ALA A 62 1.11 -9.48 -17.64
C ALA A 62 1.07 -9.38 -16.11
N HIS A 63 -0.12 -9.23 -15.53
CA HIS A 63 -0.34 -9.23 -14.08
C HIS A 63 -0.55 -10.62 -13.47
N HIS A 64 -0.47 -11.68 -14.29
CA HIS A 64 -0.55 -13.06 -13.84
C HIS A 64 0.77 -13.46 -13.15
N SER A 65 0.96 -12.98 -11.91
CA SER A 65 2.08 -13.42 -11.07
C SER A 65 1.72 -14.71 -10.31
N PRO A 66 2.71 -15.51 -9.86
CA PRO A 66 2.47 -16.68 -9.03
C PRO A 66 1.66 -16.33 -7.79
N ARG A 67 0.56 -17.05 -7.57
CA ARG A 67 -0.41 -16.74 -6.50
C ARG A 67 0.18 -16.95 -5.11
N TRP A 68 1.08 -17.93 -4.97
CA TRP A 68 1.76 -18.24 -3.72
C TRP A 68 2.62 -17.09 -3.21
N GLU A 69 3.53 -16.58 -4.05
CA GLU A 69 4.39 -15.43 -3.72
C GLU A 69 3.60 -14.18 -3.33
N LYS A 70 2.49 -13.90 -4.02
CA LYS A 70 1.56 -12.83 -3.64
C LYS A 70 0.97 -13.08 -2.25
N GLY A 71 0.50 -14.29 -1.98
CA GLY A 71 -0.07 -14.69 -0.70
C GLY A 71 0.92 -14.51 0.45
N VAL A 72 2.16 -14.96 0.29
CA VAL A 72 3.23 -14.80 1.29
C VAL A 72 3.52 -13.33 1.57
N LYS A 73 3.59 -12.48 0.53
CA LYS A 73 3.79 -11.03 0.71
C LYS A 73 2.65 -10.36 1.47
N TYR A 74 1.41 -10.74 1.18
CA TYR A 74 0.26 -10.23 1.93
C TYR A 74 0.25 -10.72 3.37
N ALA A 75 0.56 -12.00 3.61
CA ALA A 75 0.70 -12.53 4.95
C ALA A 75 1.78 -11.77 5.72
N GLN A 76 2.95 -11.54 5.14
CA GLN A 76 4.02 -10.76 5.75
C GLN A 76 3.57 -9.33 6.10
N LEU A 77 2.89 -8.64 5.18
CA LEU A 77 2.36 -7.29 5.45
C LEU A 77 1.31 -7.30 6.58
N ILE A 78 0.42 -8.28 6.61
CA ILE A 78 -0.58 -8.45 7.66
C ILE A 78 0.10 -8.74 9.00
N THR A 79 1.11 -9.62 9.03
CA THR A 79 1.86 -9.95 10.24
C THR A 79 2.61 -8.73 10.77
N ILE A 80 3.27 -7.95 9.91
CA ILE A 80 3.94 -6.70 10.32
C ILE A 80 2.91 -5.70 10.87
N GLY A 81 1.78 -5.51 10.18
CA GLY A 81 0.71 -4.63 10.65
C GLY A 81 0.13 -5.07 12.00
N ALA A 82 -0.12 -6.36 12.17
CA ALA A 82 -0.61 -6.92 13.43
C ALA A 82 0.42 -6.75 14.57
N ALA A 83 1.71 -6.96 14.29
CA ALA A 83 2.77 -6.74 15.27
C ALA A 83 2.86 -5.26 15.69
N LEU A 84 2.72 -4.32 14.75
CA LEU A 84 2.69 -2.89 15.06
C LEU A 84 1.47 -2.50 15.90
N VAL A 85 0.28 -3.00 15.56
CA VAL A 85 -0.93 -2.75 16.36
C VAL A 85 -0.78 -3.33 17.76
N TRP A 86 -0.30 -4.57 17.88
CA TRP A 86 -0.06 -5.21 19.17
C TRP A 86 0.96 -4.43 20.00
N LEU A 87 2.08 -4.02 19.37
CA LEU A 87 3.09 -3.21 20.03
C LEU A 87 2.48 -1.91 20.52
N LEU A 88 1.81 -1.12 19.67
CA LEU A 88 1.15 0.14 20.06
C LEU A 88 0.11 -0.02 21.19
N PHE A 89 -0.57 -1.16 21.25
CA PHE A 89 -1.64 -1.40 22.22
C PHE A 89 -1.09 -1.76 23.61
N TYR A 90 0.06 -2.42 23.67
CA TYR A 90 0.68 -2.91 24.90
C TYR A 90 1.95 -2.15 25.31
N SER A 91 2.51 -1.34 24.43
CA SER A 91 3.63 -0.46 24.75
C SER A 91 3.16 0.69 25.63
N GLU A 92 3.63 0.73 26.86
CA GLU A 92 3.57 1.91 27.71
C GLU A 92 4.73 2.82 27.31
N PHE A 93 4.50 3.72 26.36
CA PHE A 93 5.53 4.64 25.93
C PHE A 93 5.68 5.75 26.95
N GLU A 94 6.87 5.84 27.55
CA GLU A 94 7.21 6.92 28.47
C GLU A 94 7.89 8.03 27.67
N TRP A 95 7.11 9.03 27.27
CA TRP A 95 7.64 10.18 26.52
C TRP A 95 7.68 11.39 27.47
N TRP A 96 8.87 11.96 27.70
CA TRP A 96 9.09 13.09 28.62
C TRP A 96 8.56 12.85 30.06
N GLY A 97 8.81 11.67 30.63
CA GLY A 97 8.47 11.37 32.03
C GLY A 97 6.98 11.26 32.33
N ARG A 98 6.13 11.22 31.30
CA ARG A 98 4.71 10.89 31.43
C ARG A 98 4.45 9.51 30.85
N GLN A 99 3.81 8.65 31.63
CA GLN A 99 3.34 7.34 31.15
C GLN A 99 2.17 7.56 30.21
N TYR A 100 2.40 7.34 28.92
CA TYR A 100 1.39 7.51 27.89
C TYR A 100 0.91 6.15 27.38
N LYS A 101 -0.40 5.92 27.47
CA LYS A 101 -1.06 4.72 26.95
C LYS A 101 -1.87 5.10 25.71
N PRO A 102 -1.36 4.83 24.47
CA PRO A 102 -2.04 5.21 23.23
C PRO A 102 -3.47 4.63 23.10
N SER A 103 -3.72 3.48 23.74
CA SER A 103 -5.03 2.82 23.77
C SER A 103 -6.09 3.59 24.56
N GLU A 104 -5.71 4.42 25.52
CA GLU A 104 -6.65 5.24 26.30
C GLU A 104 -7.23 6.37 25.47
N GLU A 105 -6.42 7.02 24.63
CA GLU A 105 -6.91 8.07 23.73
C GLU A 105 -7.84 7.50 22.66
N LEU A 106 -7.51 6.34 22.09
CA LEU A 106 -8.38 5.65 21.15
C LEU A 106 -9.71 5.26 21.80
N ARG A 107 -9.69 4.81 23.06
CA ARG A 107 -10.90 4.52 23.83
C ARG A 107 -11.73 5.78 24.07
N LYS A 108 -11.11 6.87 24.52
CA LYS A 108 -11.77 8.17 24.74
C LYS A 108 -12.37 8.72 23.43
N HIS A 109 -11.65 8.61 22.32
CA HIS A 109 -12.14 9.02 21.01
C HIS A 109 -13.33 8.16 20.55
N TYR A 110 -13.25 6.85 20.73
CA TYR A 110 -14.36 5.93 20.40
C TYR A 110 -15.58 6.20 21.29
N THR A 111 -15.43 6.37 22.60
CA THR A 111 -16.55 6.71 23.49
C THR A 111 -17.18 8.06 23.13
N ASN A 112 -16.37 9.03 22.71
CA ASN A 112 -16.85 10.35 22.29
C ASN A 112 -17.56 10.32 20.93
N LEU A 113 -17.04 9.55 19.96
CA LEU A 113 -17.69 9.33 18.66
C LEU A 113 -19.02 8.59 18.79
N PHE A 114 -19.08 7.62 19.70
CA PHE A 114 -20.28 6.82 19.92
C PHE A 114 -21.26 7.45 20.91
N GLY A 115 -20.98 8.62 21.50
CA GLY A 115 -21.91 9.61 22.10
C GLY A 115 -22.92 9.14 23.16
N VAL A 116 -23.01 7.84 23.43
CA VAL A 116 -24.04 7.19 24.25
C VAL A 116 -23.45 6.73 25.59
N LEU A 117 -22.12 6.74 25.73
CA LEU A 117 -21.40 6.23 26.89
C LEU A 117 -20.51 7.26 27.59
N ASP A 118 -20.50 8.51 27.14
CA ASP A 118 -19.71 9.58 27.75
C ASP A 118 -20.27 9.88 29.17
N PRO A 119 -19.56 9.54 30.26
CA PRO A 119 -20.11 9.63 31.62
C PRO A 119 -20.46 11.06 32.01
N GLU A 120 -19.73 12.05 31.50
CA GLU A 120 -19.90 13.47 31.80
C GLU A 120 -21.14 14.06 31.10
N LYS A 121 -21.38 13.69 29.83
CA LYS A 121 -22.57 14.13 29.08
C LYS A 121 -23.85 13.40 29.45
N ARG A 122 -23.77 12.35 30.27
CA ARG A 122 -24.93 11.58 30.75
C ARG A 122 -25.89 12.42 31.60
N TYR A 123 -25.38 13.50 32.21
CA TYR A 123 -26.13 14.37 33.11
C TYR A 123 -26.60 15.68 32.45
N GLU A 124 -26.08 16.03 31.27
CA GLU A 124 -26.46 17.27 30.56
C GLU A 124 -27.87 17.22 29.96
N ARG A 125 -28.47 16.04 29.80
CA ARG A 125 -29.80 15.90 29.17
C ARG A 125 -30.98 16.14 30.13
N ARG A 126 -30.74 16.39 31.43
CA ARG A 126 -31.80 16.70 32.41
C ARG A 126 -31.55 18.05 33.07
N LYS A 127 -32.54 18.94 33.04
CA LYS A 127 -32.51 20.23 33.75
C LYS A 127 -32.47 20.09 35.29
N ASP A 128 -32.76 18.89 35.79
CA ASP A 128 -32.93 18.61 37.22
C ASP A 128 -31.75 17.80 37.84
N ALA A 129 -30.63 17.65 37.12
CA ALA A 129 -29.47 16.92 37.65
C ALA A 129 -28.70 17.80 38.65
N PRO A 130 -28.28 17.27 39.82
CA PRO A 130 -27.47 18.04 40.77
C PRO A 130 -26.10 18.36 40.17
N GLU A 131 -25.59 19.57 40.41
CA GLU A 131 -24.26 20.00 39.96
C GLU A 131 -23.19 19.05 40.48
N VAL A 132 -22.42 18.46 39.56
CA VAL A 132 -21.28 17.62 39.92
C VAL A 132 -20.18 18.55 40.46
N ASN A 133 -19.98 18.50 41.78
CA ASN A 133 -18.88 19.18 42.44
C ASN A 133 -17.55 18.63 41.88
N PRO A 134 -16.67 19.43 41.24
CA PRO A 134 -15.44 18.98 40.61
C PRO A 134 -14.36 18.66 41.67
N SER A 135 -14.66 17.74 42.58
CA SER A 135 -13.73 17.26 43.61
C SER A 135 -13.08 15.96 43.15
N SER A 136 -12.28 16.04 42.09
CA SER A 136 -11.22 15.07 41.85
C SER A 136 -10.07 15.75 41.11
N LYS A 137 -9.43 16.71 41.79
CA LYS A 137 -8.06 17.09 41.41
C LYS A 137 -7.19 15.82 41.53
N PRO A 138 -6.45 15.41 40.48
CA PRO A 138 -5.51 14.30 40.60
C PRO A 138 -4.41 14.69 41.61
N PRO A 139 -3.87 13.74 42.39
CA PRO A 139 -2.90 14.04 43.42
C PRO A 139 -1.62 14.65 42.80
N GLU A 140 -1.20 15.79 43.34
CA GLU A 140 0.10 16.40 43.06
C GLU A 140 1.22 15.42 43.44
N SER A 141 2.02 15.00 42.46
CA SER A 141 3.24 14.23 42.67
C SER A 141 4.37 15.17 43.12
N LYS A 142 4.90 14.94 44.33
CA LYS A 142 6.16 15.50 44.80
C LYS A 142 7.35 14.85 44.11
#